data_AF-A0A914GIU4-F1
#
_entry.id   AF-A0A914GIU4-F1
#
_cell.length_a   1.000
_cell.length_b   1.000
_cell.length_c   1.000
_cell.angle_alpha   90.00
_cell.angle_beta   90.00
_cell.angle_gamma   90.00
#
_symmetry.space_group_name_H-M   'P 1'
#
loop_
_entity.id
_entity.type
_entity.pdbx_description
1 polymer ?
#
loop_
_entity_poly.entity_id
_entity_poly.type
_entity_poly.pdbx_seq_one_letter_code
_entity_poly.pdbx_strand_id
1 'polypeptide(L)'
;MRDFFSPVHLLCTRVPRTYFEALYSVLLPKPADHEDQNRPPTAHELLTSVAFMKGFMSSSGIPDCSRAARMILKDVVNGKLRWIAAPHGVPQEEFDKYTFESLPDKKQATRNESLLLEQLEKRNLLVGHGSSGKRVDNFFFKQDEGTVHVQNRTRLPVVDEKGRIRLKKGKKEKLRRVYRHMDA
;
A
#
# COMPACT_ATOMS: atom_id res chain seq x y z
N MET A 1 -13.07 -18.11 -20.25
CA MET A 1 -12.24 -17.11 -20.94
C MET A 1 -10.80 -17.55 -20.84
N ARG A 2 -10.11 -17.83 -21.96
CA ARG A 2 -8.74 -18.37 -21.97
C ARG A 2 -7.70 -17.26 -21.80
N ASP A 3 -7.79 -16.18 -22.58
CA ASP A 3 -6.98 -14.98 -22.42
C ASP A 3 -7.82 -13.89 -21.73
N PHE A 4 -7.33 -13.38 -20.60
CA PHE A 4 -7.95 -12.31 -19.83
C PHE A 4 -7.12 -11.02 -19.80
N PHE A 5 -5.87 -11.07 -20.26
CA PHE A 5 -4.94 -9.97 -20.10
C PHE A 5 -5.15 -8.90 -21.19
N SER A 6 -5.27 -9.33 -22.45
CA SER A 6 -5.50 -8.45 -23.60
C SER A 6 -6.73 -7.52 -23.46
N PRO A 7 -7.93 -8.01 -23.10
CA PRO A 7 -9.09 -7.13 -22.97
C PRO A 7 -9.01 -6.20 -21.77
N VAL A 8 -8.35 -6.61 -20.67
CA VAL A 8 -8.12 -5.72 -19.53
C VAL A 8 -7.09 -4.65 -19.89
N HIS A 9 -6.06 -5.00 -20.67
CA HIS A 9 -5.09 -4.05 -21.19
C HIS A 9 -5.76 -2.97 -22.06
N LEU A 10 -6.71 -3.36 -22.92
CA LEU A 10 -7.50 -2.40 -23.70
C LEU A 10 -8.36 -1.46 -22.82
N LEU A 11 -8.87 -1.95 -21.69
CA LEU A 11 -9.58 -1.09 -20.74
C LEU A 11 -8.64 -0.11 -20.06
N CYS A 12 -7.45 -0.57 -19.68
CA CYS A 12 -6.42 0.26 -19.07
C CYS A 12 -5.95 1.41 -19.96
N THR A 13 -5.93 1.22 -21.29
CA THR A 13 -5.54 2.30 -22.22
C THR A 13 -6.65 3.33 -22.43
N ARG A 14 -7.91 2.98 -22.16
CA ARG A 14 -9.09 3.81 -22.41
C ARG A 14 -9.62 4.52 -21.18
N VAL A 15 -9.53 3.89 -20.01
CA VAL A 15 -10.09 4.40 -18.77
C VAL A 15 -8.98 4.99 -17.91
N PRO A 16 -9.15 6.22 -17.39
CA PRO A 16 -8.13 6.84 -16.57
C PRO A 16 -7.92 6.09 -15.25
N ARG A 17 -6.68 6.12 -14.77
CA ARG A 17 -6.26 5.47 -13.52
C ARG A 17 -7.14 5.84 -12.33
N THR A 18 -7.46 7.12 -12.18
CA THR A 18 -8.25 7.66 -11.08
C THR A 18 -9.64 7.03 -11.00
N TYR A 19 -10.24 6.68 -12.14
CA TYR A 19 -11.54 6.04 -12.20
C TYR A 19 -11.50 4.60 -11.66
N PHE A 20 -10.46 3.83 -12.00
CA PHE A 20 -10.24 2.50 -11.44
C PHE A 20 -10.04 2.55 -9.92
N GLU A 21 -9.22 3.50 -9.45
CA GLU A 21 -8.93 3.68 -8.03
C GLU A 21 -10.20 4.00 -7.24
N ALA A 22 -11.04 4.91 -7.76
CA ALA A 22 -12.32 5.25 -7.14
C ALA A 22 -13.32 4.09 -7.15
N LEU A 23 -13.52 3.44 -8.30
CA LEU A 23 -14.58 2.44 -8.49
C LEU A 23 -14.31 1.13 -7.74
N TYR A 24 -13.06 0.67 -7.75
CA TYR A 24 -12.66 -0.55 -7.04
C TYR A 24 -12.08 -0.26 -5.64
N SER A 25 -12.04 1.01 -5.24
CA SER A 25 -11.44 1.49 -3.99
C SER A 25 -10.02 0.97 -3.83
N VAL A 26 -9.24 0.98 -4.91
CA VAL A 26 -7.91 0.37 -4.98
C VAL A 26 -6.83 1.42 -5.18
N LEU A 27 -5.67 1.17 -4.57
CA LEU A 27 -4.48 1.95 -4.84
C LEU A 27 -3.61 1.23 -5.85
N LEU A 28 -3.48 1.82 -7.03
CA LEU A 28 -2.58 1.31 -8.04
C LEU A 28 -1.15 1.76 -7.70
N PRO A 29 -0.12 0.96 -8.02
CA PRO A 29 1.28 1.38 -7.91
C PRO A 29 1.57 2.51 -8.89
N LYS A 30 2.30 3.55 -8.47
CA LYS A 30 2.73 4.61 -9.40
C LYS A 30 3.82 4.05 -10.34
N PRO A 31 3.91 4.55 -11.59
CA PRO A 31 5.04 4.24 -12.45
C PRO A 31 6.36 4.55 -11.72
N ALA A 32 7.42 3.81 -12.05
CA ALA A 32 8.71 4.04 -11.44
C ALA A 32 9.24 5.43 -11.82
N ASP A 33 10.15 6.00 -11.01
CA ASP A 33 10.63 7.38 -11.20
C ASP A 33 11.34 7.62 -12.55
N HIS A 34 11.81 6.55 -13.21
CA HIS A 34 12.45 6.58 -14.53
C HIS A 34 11.47 6.36 -15.69
N GLU A 35 10.22 6.02 -15.42
CA GLU A 35 9.15 5.88 -16.40
C GLU A 35 8.29 7.16 -16.46
N ASP A 36 7.48 7.30 -17.51
CA ASP A 36 6.52 8.39 -17.60
C ASP A 36 5.44 8.24 -16.51
N GLN A 37 5.33 9.25 -15.64
CA GLN A 37 4.37 9.28 -14.54
C GLN A 37 2.91 9.35 -15.03
N ASN A 38 2.69 9.82 -16.25
CA ASN A 38 1.36 9.96 -16.85
C ASN A 38 0.91 8.71 -17.62
N ARG A 39 1.72 7.64 -17.65
CA ARG A 39 1.35 6.42 -18.38
C ARG A 39 0.05 5.79 -17.84
N PRO A 40 -0.74 5.12 -18.69
CA PRO A 40 -1.88 4.34 -18.22
C PRO A 40 -1.43 3.20 -17.29
N PRO A 41 -2.31 2.74 -16.38
CA PRO A 41 -2.00 1.62 -15.50
C PRO A 41 -1.81 0.33 -16.31
N THR A 42 -0.88 -0.53 -15.93
CA THR A 42 -0.73 -1.82 -16.61
C THR A 42 -1.83 -2.78 -16.17
N ALA A 43 -2.27 -3.66 -17.07
CA ALA A 43 -3.27 -4.69 -16.73
C ALA A 43 -2.82 -5.57 -15.55
N HIS A 44 -1.52 -5.90 -15.47
CA HIS A 44 -0.96 -6.64 -14.35
C HIS A 44 -1.11 -5.90 -13.01
N GLU A 45 -0.79 -4.60 -12.99
CA GLU A 45 -0.92 -3.74 -11.81
C GLU A 45 -2.37 -3.68 -11.34
N LEU A 46 -3.30 -3.44 -12.26
CA LEU A 46 -4.73 -3.37 -11.97
C LEU A 46 -5.26 -4.71 -11.42
N LEU A 47 -5.00 -5.81 -12.13
CA LEU A 47 -5.53 -7.13 -11.75
C LEU A 47 -4.95 -7.61 -10.43
N THR A 48 -3.66 -7.40 -10.21
CA THR A 48 -2.98 -7.78 -8.98
C THR A 48 -3.53 -6.99 -7.80
N SER A 49 -3.61 -5.67 -7.92
CA SER A 49 -4.13 -4.84 -6.83
C SER A 49 -5.60 -5.16 -6.50
N VAL A 50 -6.45 -5.35 -7.52
CA VAL A 50 -7.85 -5.72 -7.32
C VAL A 50 -7.98 -7.13 -6.70
N ALA A 51 -7.20 -8.10 -7.17
CA ALA A 51 -7.17 -9.44 -6.60
C ALA A 51 -6.76 -9.43 -5.12
N PHE A 52 -5.70 -8.68 -4.78
CA PHE A 52 -5.27 -8.52 -3.40
C PHE A 52 -6.34 -7.90 -2.51
N MET A 53 -6.92 -6.78 -2.93
CA MET A 53 -7.93 -6.09 -2.13
C MET A 53 -9.21 -6.89 -1.92
N LYS A 54 -9.57 -7.75 -2.89
CA LYS A 54 -10.71 -8.65 -2.77
C LYS A 54 -10.37 -9.99 -2.13
N GLY A 55 -9.10 -10.25 -1.81
CA GLY A 55 -8.65 -11.53 -1.25
C GLY A 55 -8.75 -12.70 -2.23
N PHE A 56 -8.72 -12.43 -3.54
CA PHE A 56 -8.67 -13.48 -4.56
C PHE A 56 -7.27 -14.07 -4.59
N MET A 57 -7.08 -15.18 -3.88
CA MET A 57 -5.80 -15.88 -3.76
C MET A 57 -5.91 -17.28 -4.34
N SER A 58 -4.84 -17.72 -4.99
CA SER A 58 -4.59 -19.12 -5.33
C SER A 58 -4.21 -19.91 -4.08
N SER A 59 -4.24 -21.24 -4.15
CA SER A 59 -3.77 -22.13 -3.09
C SER A 59 -2.33 -21.85 -2.64
N SER A 60 -1.50 -21.32 -3.55
CA SER A 60 -0.11 -20.93 -3.27
C SER A 60 0.03 -19.53 -2.65
N GLY A 61 -1.07 -18.83 -2.34
CA GLY A 61 -1.04 -17.47 -1.79
C GLY A 61 -0.74 -16.36 -2.82
N ILE A 62 -0.74 -16.70 -4.12
CA ILE A 62 -0.54 -15.75 -5.22
C ILE A 62 -1.89 -15.14 -5.61
N PRO A 63 -1.99 -13.84 -5.90
CA PRO A 63 -3.23 -13.21 -6.36
C PRO A 63 -3.78 -13.87 -7.63
N ASP A 64 -5.06 -14.23 -7.63
CA ASP A 64 -5.76 -14.81 -8.78
C ASP A 64 -6.27 -13.71 -9.72
N CYS A 65 -5.39 -13.31 -10.65
CA CYS A 65 -5.68 -12.31 -11.68
C CYS A 65 -6.81 -12.74 -12.63
N SER A 66 -7.01 -14.03 -12.89
CA SER A 66 -8.06 -14.52 -13.78
C SER A 66 -9.45 -14.27 -13.18
N ARG A 67 -9.59 -14.50 -11.87
CA ARG A 67 -10.83 -14.22 -11.13
C ARG A 67 -11.11 -12.73 -11.05
N ALA A 68 -10.09 -11.90 -10.79
CA ALA A 68 -10.22 -10.45 -10.80
C ALA A 68 -10.64 -9.93 -12.19
N ALA A 69 -10.03 -10.42 -13.27
CA ALA A 69 -10.35 -10.00 -14.63
C ALA A 69 -11.81 -10.28 -15.00
N ARG A 70 -12.33 -11.46 -14.65
CA ARG A 70 -13.75 -11.81 -14.88
C ARG A 70 -14.70 -10.87 -14.17
N MET A 71 -14.38 -10.46 -12.93
CA MET A 71 -15.18 -9.49 -12.18
C MET A 71 -15.18 -8.12 -12.89
N ILE A 72 -14.00 -7.62 -13.27
CA ILE A 72 -13.86 -6.32 -13.94
C ILE A 72 -14.60 -6.31 -15.28
N LEU A 73 -14.41 -7.35 -16.10
CA LEU A 73 -15.06 -7.45 -17.41
C LEU A 73 -16.59 -7.58 -17.28
N LYS A 74 -17.07 -8.28 -16.24
CA LYS A 74 -18.50 -8.33 -15.92
C LYS A 74 -19.03 -6.94 -15.53
N ASP A 75 -18.26 -6.17 -14.77
CA ASP A 75 -18.61 -4.79 -14.41
C ASP A 75 -18.67 -3.86 -15.64
N VAL A 76 -17.88 -4.12 -16.69
CA VAL A 76 -17.99 -3.41 -17.97
C VAL A 76 -19.32 -3.71 -18.65
N VAL A 77 -19.66 -5.00 -18.79
CA VAL A 77 -20.91 -5.43 -19.45
C VAL A 77 -22.14 -4.94 -18.68
N ASN A 78 -22.08 -4.92 -17.36
CA ASN A 78 -23.15 -4.39 -16.51
C ASN A 78 -23.25 -2.86 -16.51
N GLY A 79 -22.30 -2.16 -17.14
CA GLY A 79 -22.24 -0.70 -17.13
C GLY A 79 -21.90 -0.13 -15.76
N LYS A 80 -21.15 -0.83 -14.92
CA LYS A 80 -20.56 -0.23 -13.71
C LYS A 80 -19.25 0.47 -14.06
N LEU A 81 -18.39 -0.18 -14.85
CA LEU A 81 -17.20 0.43 -15.44
C LEU A 81 -17.53 0.86 -16.87
N ARG A 82 -17.54 2.16 -17.15
CA ARG A 82 -17.97 2.70 -18.44
C ARG A 82 -16.83 3.39 -19.17
N TRP A 83 -16.77 3.15 -20.47
CA TRP A 83 -16.02 3.94 -21.43
C TRP A 83 -16.89 4.10 -22.66
N ILE A 84 -16.96 5.32 -23.19
CA ILE A 84 -17.82 5.67 -24.31
C ILE A 84 -16.92 6.24 -25.40
N ALA A 85 -17.03 5.69 -26.61
CA ALA A 85 -16.31 6.22 -27.75
C ALA A 85 -16.89 7.59 -28.14
N ALA A 86 -16.01 8.55 -28.40
CA ALA A 86 -16.40 9.87 -28.86
C ALA A 86 -17.11 9.78 -30.22
N PRO A 87 -18.10 10.66 -30.47
CA PRO A 87 -18.73 10.76 -31.78
C PRO A 87 -17.70 11.20 -32.83
N HIS A 88 -17.99 10.89 -34.10
CA HIS A 88 -17.15 11.31 -35.21
C HIS A 88 -17.00 12.84 -35.23
N GLY A 89 -15.77 13.33 -35.39
CA GLY A 89 -15.46 14.76 -35.42
C GLY A 89 -15.08 15.38 -34.07
N VAL A 90 -15.20 14.65 -32.95
CA VAL A 90 -14.75 15.09 -31.62
C VAL A 90 -13.55 14.25 -31.18
N PRO A 91 -12.45 14.86 -30.73
CA PRO A 91 -11.32 14.10 -30.18
C PRO A 91 -11.72 13.40 -28.88
N GLN A 92 -11.27 12.14 -28.73
CA GLN A 92 -11.63 11.30 -27.57
C GLN A 92 -11.25 11.96 -26.23
N GLU A 93 -10.10 12.64 -26.17
CA GLU A 93 -9.60 13.29 -24.97
C GLU A 93 -10.51 14.42 -24.46
N GLU A 94 -11.20 15.13 -25.35
CA GLU A 94 -12.17 16.15 -24.96
C GLU A 94 -13.47 15.52 -24.47
N PHE A 95 -13.91 14.46 -25.13
CA PHE A 95 -15.13 13.73 -24.74
C PHE A 95 -14.97 13.02 -23.39
N ASP A 96 -13.79 12.47 -23.11
CA ASP A 96 -13.48 11.79 -21.86
C ASP A 96 -13.59 12.73 -20.65
N LYS A 97 -13.31 14.03 -20.81
CA LYS A 97 -13.47 15.03 -19.75
C LYS A 97 -14.92 15.05 -19.24
N TYR A 98 -15.90 15.04 -20.13
CA TYR A 98 -17.32 15.00 -19.76
C TYR A 98 -17.72 13.68 -19.10
N THR A 99 -17.10 12.57 -19.50
CA THR A 99 -17.41 11.24 -18.96
C THR A 99 -16.87 11.07 -17.53
N PHE A 100 -15.70 11.65 -17.24
CA PHE A 100 -14.96 11.45 -16.00
C PHE A 100 -14.93 12.67 -15.06
N GLU A 101 -15.61 13.77 -15.42
CA GLU A 101 -15.64 15.05 -14.66
C GLU A 101 -16.11 14.91 -13.20
N SER A 102 -16.99 13.93 -12.94
CA SER A 102 -17.67 13.77 -11.64
C SER A 102 -16.90 12.95 -10.61
N LEU A 103 -15.67 12.50 -10.90
CA LEU A 103 -14.88 11.77 -9.94
C LEU A 103 -14.52 12.68 -8.76
N PRO A 104 -14.92 12.34 -7.52
CA PRO A 104 -14.60 13.17 -6.37
C PRO A 104 -13.08 13.31 -6.25
N ASP A 105 -12.60 14.55 -6.17
CA ASP A 105 -11.21 14.89 -5.94
C ASP A 105 -10.60 13.96 -4.87
N LYS A 106 -9.43 13.37 -5.17
CA LYS A 106 -8.61 12.56 -4.25
C LYS A 106 -8.43 13.17 -2.85
N LYS A 107 -8.71 14.46 -2.67
CA LYS A 107 -8.67 15.22 -1.42
C LYS A 107 -9.50 14.60 -0.28
N GLN A 108 -10.57 13.85 -0.57
CA GLN A 108 -11.34 13.18 0.51
C GLN A 108 -10.74 11.82 0.91
N ALA A 109 -10.08 11.12 -0.01
CA ALA A 109 -9.44 9.82 0.26
C ALA A 109 -8.11 9.96 1.01
N THR A 110 -7.35 11.04 0.79
CA THR A 110 -6.05 11.28 1.44
C THR A 110 -6.14 11.28 2.97
N ARG A 111 -7.25 11.76 3.55
CA ARG A 111 -7.45 11.77 5.01
C ARG A 111 -7.57 10.37 5.60
N ASN A 112 -8.25 9.45 4.91
CA ASN A 112 -8.40 8.07 5.37
C ASN A 112 -7.17 7.22 5.04
N GLU A 113 -6.53 7.49 3.90
CA GLU A 113 -5.33 6.78 3.45
C GLU A 113 -4.11 7.10 4.32
N SER A 114 -3.93 8.37 4.71
CA SER A 114 -2.88 8.79 5.65
C SER A 114 -3.03 8.15 7.02
N LEU A 115 -4.25 8.06 7.54
CA LEU A 115 -4.53 7.37 8.81
C LEU A 115 -4.24 5.87 8.72
N LEU A 116 -4.56 5.24 7.59
CA LEU A 116 -4.28 3.82 7.36
C LEU A 116 -2.76 3.57 7.21
N LEU A 117 -2.05 4.44 6.48
CA LEU A 117 -0.60 4.41 6.34
C LEU A 117 0.09 4.57 7.71
N GLU A 118 -0.33 5.55 8.50
CA GLU A 118 0.20 5.78 9.86
C GLU A 118 -0.02 4.57 10.76
N GLN A 119 -1.18 3.92 10.66
CA GLN A 119 -1.48 2.70 11.43
C GLN A 119 -0.65 1.49 11.00
N LEU A 120 -0.34 1.35 9.71
CA LEU A 120 0.49 0.28 9.17
C LEU A 120 1.98 0.52 9.49
N GLU A 121 2.43 1.77 9.46
CA GLU A 121 3.77 2.18 9.90
C GLU A 121 3.96 1.92 11.40
N LYS A 122 3.00 2.32 12.24
CA LYS A 122 3.01 2.03 13.69
C LYS A 122 3.09 0.53 14.00
N ARG A 123 2.61 -0.31 13.09
CA ARG A 123 2.64 -1.77 13.21
C ARG A 123 3.86 -2.42 12.55
N ASN A 124 4.80 -1.64 11.98
CA ASN A 124 5.96 -2.12 11.24
C ASN A 124 5.61 -3.09 10.08
N LEU A 125 4.42 -2.95 9.49
CA LEU A 125 3.95 -3.80 8.38
C LEU A 125 4.28 -3.23 6.99
N LEU A 126 4.91 -2.04 6.95
CA LEU A 126 5.40 -1.39 5.73
C LEU A 126 6.92 -1.57 5.62
N VAL A 127 7.37 -2.50 4.79
CA VAL A 127 8.79 -2.63 4.40
C VAL A 127 9.02 -1.74 3.18
N GLY A 128 9.34 -0.47 3.43
CA GLY A 128 9.71 0.47 2.37
C GLY A 128 11.06 0.11 1.76
N HIS A 129 11.07 -0.61 0.64
CA HIS A 129 12.23 -0.67 -0.26
C HIS A 129 12.37 0.70 -0.93
N GLY A 130 13.22 1.58 -0.38
CA GLY A 130 13.71 2.77 -1.09
C GLY A 130 13.39 4.15 -0.48
N SER A 131 12.45 4.27 0.45
CA SER A 131 12.13 5.56 1.11
C SER A 131 12.48 5.62 2.60
N SER A 132 13.38 4.74 3.05
CA SER A 132 13.80 4.69 4.46
C SER A 132 14.91 5.72 4.78
N GLY A 133 15.79 6.05 3.82
CA GLY A 133 16.97 6.89 4.06
C GLY A 133 16.65 8.27 4.65
N LYS A 134 15.76 9.05 4.02
CA LYS A 134 15.44 10.41 4.49
C LYS A 134 14.71 10.45 5.83
N ARG A 135 13.93 9.41 6.16
CA ARG A 135 13.21 9.32 7.43
C ARG A 135 14.12 8.83 8.55
N VAL A 136 15.00 7.87 8.25
CA VAL A 136 16.07 7.44 9.16
C VAL A 136 17.04 8.59 9.42
N ASP A 137 17.46 9.30 8.38
CA ASP A 137 18.30 10.50 8.50
C ASP A 137 17.62 11.58 9.34
N ASN A 138 16.35 11.91 9.08
CA ASN A 138 15.67 12.89 9.91
C ASN A 138 15.54 12.43 11.37
N PHE A 139 15.32 11.15 11.65
CA PHE A 139 15.29 10.65 13.03
C PHE A 139 16.67 10.64 13.68
N PHE A 140 17.73 10.38 12.91
CA PHE A 140 19.11 10.32 13.37
C PHE A 140 19.70 11.72 13.59
N PHE A 141 19.44 12.65 12.68
CA PHE A 141 20.01 14.00 12.67
C PHE A 141 19.12 15.08 13.31
N LYS A 142 17.82 14.82 13.59
CA LYS A 142 16.99 15.71 14.43
C LYS A 142 17.04 15.35 15.92
N GLN A 143 17.89 14.41 16.31
CA GLN A 143 18.14 14.22 17.73
C GLN A 143 18.88 15.48 18.21
N ASP A 144 18.20 16.34 18.97
CA ASP A 144 18.75 17.60 19.49
C ASP A 144 20.14 17.38 20.07
N GLU A 145 21.06 18.29 19.74
CA GLU A 145 22.38 18.35 20.36
C GLU A 145 22.22 18.45 21.88
N GLY A 146 22.67 17.42 22.60
CA GLY A 146 22.86 17.48 24.04
C GLY A 146 21.92 16.61 24.87
N THR A 147 22.14 15.30 24.83
CA THR A 147 22.38 14.55 26.07
C THR A 147 23.28 13.38 25.73
N VAL A 148 24.55 13.48 26.11
CA VAL A 148 25.41 12.29 26.25
C VAL A 148 24.65 11.34 27.16
N HIS A 149 24.00 10.34 26.60
CA HIS A 149 23.45 9.23 27.36
C HIS A 149 24.63 8.40 27.84
N VAL A 150 25.33 8.90 28.88
CA VAL A 150 25.98 8.00 29.81
C VAL A 150 24.84 7.29 30.48
N GLN A 151 24.42 6.16 29.91
CA GLN A 151 23.77 5.16 30.74
C GLN A 151 24.78 4.87 31.86
N ASN A 152 24.54 5.46 33.03
CA ASN A 152 25.09 4.94 34.26
C ASN A 152 24.63 3.49 34.30
N ARG A 153 25.51 2.60 33.85
CA ARG A 153 25.45 1.17 34.15
C ARG A 153 25.66 1.08 35.66
N THR A 154 24.62 1.34 36.44
CA THR A 154 24.58 1.06 37.88
C THR A 154 24.52 -0.44 38.17
N ARG A 155 24.97 -1.28 37.22
CA ARG A 155 25.34 -2.67 37.45
C ARG A 155 26.56 -2.97 36.58
N LEU A 156 27.72 -3.01 37.21
CA LEU A 156 28.90 -3.67 36.65
C LEU A 156 28.49 -5.10 36.25
N PRO A 157 28.92 -5.59 35.08
CA PRO A 157 28.69 -6.98 34.72
C PRO A 157 29.34 -7.85 35.80
N VAL A 158 28.55 -8.72 36.43
CA VAL A 158 29.10 -9.74 37.33
C VAL A 158 29.89 -10.71 36.44
N VAL A 159 31.21 -10.69 36.59
CA VAL A 159 32.14 -11.56 35.88
C VAL A 159 32.35 -12.78 36.79
N ASP A 160 31.98 -13.97 36.31
CA ASP A 160 32.35 -15.21 37.00
C ASP A 160 33.88 -15.38 36.94
N GLU A 161 34.51 -16.07 37.90
CA GLU A 161 35.98 -16.25 38.06
C GLU A 161 36.73 -16.71 36.79
N LYS A 162 36.01 -17.18 35.76
CA LYS A 162 36.54 -17.62 34.45
C LYS A 162 36.41 -16.57 33.34
N GLY A 163 36.10 -15.31 33.66
CA GLY A 163 36.10 -14.18 32.72
C GLY A 163 34.91 -14.12 31.75
N ARG A 164 33.82 -14.86 31.99
CA ARG A 164 32.64 -14.88 31.11
C ARG A 164 31.55 -13.93 31.59
N ILE A 165 31.08 -13.05 30.70
CA ILE A 165 30.02 -12.09 30.99
C ILE A 165 28.65 -12.76 30.77
N ARG A 166 27.85 -12.94 31.83
CA ARG A 166 26.47 -13.45 31.71
C ARG A 166 25.46 -12.31 31.72
N LEU A 167 24.84 -12.05 30.57
CA LEU A 167 23.68 -11.16 30.45
C LEU A 167 22.43 -11.90 30.91
N LYS A 168 22.02 -11.74 32.18
CA LYS A 168 20.72 -12.24 32.65
C LYS A 168 19.61 -11.43 31.99
N LYS A 169 19.07 -11.92 30.86
CA LYS A 169 17.80 -11.42 30.32
C LYS A 169 16.70 -11.76 31.34
N GLY A 170 15.94 -10.75 31.76
CA GLY A 170 14.79 -10.93 32.65
C GLY A 170 13.79 -11.93 32.07
N LYS A 171 13.07 -12.63 32.95
CA LYS A 171 12.02 -13.58 32.56
C LYS A 171 10.95 -12.82 31.77
N LYS A 172 10.68 -13.25 30.53
CA LYS A 172 9.60 -12.68 29.71
C LYS A 172 8.26 -13.14 30.30
N GLU A 173 7.44 -12.19 30.74
CA GLU A 173 6.09 -12.45 31.21
C GLU A 173 5.05 -11.96 30.20
N LYS A 174 3.91 -12.66 30.11
CA LYS A 174 2.84 -12.31 29.16
C LYS A 174 2.18 -11.01 29.60
N LEU A 175 1.97 -10.08 28.65
CA LEU A 175 1.36 -8.76 28.92
C LEU A 175 0.01 -8.86 29.66
N ARG A 176 -0.82 -9.86 29.34
CA ARG A 176 -2.09 -10.16 30.04
C ARG A 176 -1.96 -10.39 31.55
N ARG A 177 -0.78 -10.79 32.05
CA ARG A 177 -0.53 -10.91 33.49
C ARG A 177 -0.12 -9.59 34.12
N VAL A 178 0.64 -8.77 33.39
CA VAL A 178 1.12 -7.46 33.85
C VAL A 178 -0.04 -6.47 33.98
N TYR A 179 -0.96 -6.46 33.00
CA TYR A 179 -2.08 -5.51 32.94
C TYR A 179 -3.40 -6.03 33.51
N ARG A 180 -3.38 -7.14 34.27
CA ARG A 180 -4.58 -7.74 34.85
C ARG A 180 -5.41 -6.79 35.72
N HIS A 181 -4.77 -5.77 36.29
CA HIS A 181 -5.40 -4.75 37.13
C HIS A 181 -6.19 -3.69 36.35
N MET A 182 -6.02 -3.60 35.03
CA MET A 182 -6.74 -2.68 34.15
C MET A 182 -8.00 -3.28 33.53
N ASP A 183 -8.22 -4.59 33.71
CA ASP A 183 -9.36 -5.33 33.18
C ASP A 183 -10.52 -5.47 34.20
N ALA A 184 -10.52 -4.66 35.26
CA ALA A 184 -11.52 -4.66 36.33
C ALA A 184 -12.53 -3.51 36.19
#